data_AF-A0A957UPA5-F1
#
_entry.id   AF-A0A957UPA5-F1
#
_cell.length_a   1.000
_cell.length_b   1.000
_cell.length_c   1.000
_cell.angle_alpha   90.00
_cell.angle_beta   90.00
_cell.angle_gamma   90.00
#
_symmetry.space_group_name_H-M   'P 1'
#
loop_
_entity.id
_entity.type
_entity.pdbx_description
1 polymer ?
#
loop_
_entity_poly.entity_id
_entity_poly.type
_entity_poly.pdbx_seq_one_letter_code
_entity_poly.pdbx_strand_id
1 'polypeptide(L)'
;NVYNIGGIAWQENGQGTQPEFYIDDVSFVNLELPPTATPIPVSGPSLSINVDADRHLISDDIYGINYADEGVAAALDLPVDRRGGNATTRYNWKLDTANRASDWFFENIPSEHSDPSTLPEGSEVNNAIDQNRRTDTKSIITMPMIGWTPKARVRACGFSIAKYGPQKSADPYQGGTDCGNGVRTDDSLVVGNDPTDTSMAIDETFVQEWIGYLVGKYGTAAQGGVAFYSLDNEPMLWNQTHRDVHPEPVSYDELRDRTVQYAAAIKAADPTAATLGPVLWGWNAYFYSALDVASPG
;
A
#
# COMPACT_ATOMS: atom_id res chain seq x y z
N ASN A 1 -50.53 -21.46 -31.66
CA ASN A 1 -49.38 -22.26 -32.10
C ASN A 1 -48.12 -21.48 -31.80
N VAL A 2 -47.36 -21.88 -30.78
CA VAL A 2 -46.04 -21.31 -30.51
C VAL A 2 -45.06 -22.07 -31.40
N TYR A 3 -44.44 -21.36 -32.35
CA TYR A 3 -43.39 -21.94 -33.18
C TYR A 3 -42.08 -21.89 -32.40
N ASN A 4 -41.42 -23.03 -32.24
CA ASN A 4 -40.09 -23.11 -31.63
C ASN A 4 -39.07 -23.40 -32.72
N ILE A 5 -37.89 -22.77 -32.64
CA ILE A 5 -36.77 -23.08 -33.52
C ILE A 5 -35.97 -24.20 -32.87
N GLY A 6 -35.90 -25.35 -33.57
CA GLY A 6 -35.21 -26.55 -33.09
C GLY A 6 -33.69 -26.54 -33.33
N GLY A 7 -33.18 -25.57 -34.10
CA GLY A 7 -31.76 -25.40 -34.39
C GLY A 7 -31.51 -24.50 -35.59
N ILE A 8 -30.27 -24.03 -35.73
CA ILE A 8 -29.75 -23.31 -36.90
C ILE A 8 -28.54 -24.09 -37.39
N ALA A 9 -28.47 -24.36 -38.70
CA ALA A 9 -27.35 -25.05 -39.32
C ALA A 9 -26.87 -24.24 -40.54
N TRP A 10 -25.55 -24.07 -40.63
CA TRP A 10 -24.89 -23.54 -41.82
C TRP A 10 -24.28 -24.71 -42.56
N GLN A 11 -24.72 -24.91 -43.80
CA GLN A 11 -24.24 -25.98 -44.65
C GLN A 11 -23.81 -25.40 -45.98
N GLU A 12 -22.61 -25.78 -46.42
CA GLU A 12 -22.10 -25.46 -47.75
C GLU A 12 -22.53 -26.56 -48.74
N ASN A 13 -22.81 -26.17 -49.99
CA ASN A 13 -23.38 -27.05 -51.02
C ASN A 13 -22.39 -27.42 -52.15
N GLY A 14 -21.10 -27.13 -51.98
CA GLY A 14 -20.04 -27.36 -52.94
C GLY A 14 -19.05 -28.43 -52.49
N GLN A 15 -17.97 -28.59 -53.25
CA GLN A 15 -16.98 -29.68 -53.06
C GLN A 15 -15.55 -29.13 -52.80
N GLY A 16 -15.43 -27.84 -52.49
CA GLY A 16 -14.14 -27.16 -52.33
C GLY A 16 -13.80 -26.78 -50.88
N THR A 17 -12.50 -26.58 -50.60
CA THR A 17 -12.03 -25.98 -49.35
C THR A 17 -12.52 -24.54 -49.26
N GLN A 18 -13.23 -24.21 -48.18
CA GLN A 18 -13.77 -22.88 -47.96
C GLN A 18 -12.77 -22.01 -47.20
N PRO A 19 -12.75 -20.68 -47.46
CA PRO A 19 -12.08 -19.74 -46.58
C PRO A 19 -12.69 -19.81 -45.17
N GLU A 20 -11.87 -19.59 -44.15
CA GLU A 20 -12.34 -19.48 -42.78
C GLU A 20 -13.27 -18.26 -42.64
N PHE A 21 -14.39 -18.44 -41.95
CA PHE A 21 -15.31 -17.36 -41.63
C PHE A 21 -15.73 -17.46 -40.17
N TYR A 22 -15.99 -16.31 -39.57
CA TYR A 22 -16.42 -16.19 -38.18
C TYR A 22 -17.84 -15.64 -38.13
N ILE A 23 -18.68 -16.24 -37.30
CA ILE A 23 -20.02 -15.73 -36.98
C ILE A 23 -19.89 -14.89 -35.72
N ASP A 24 -20.27 -13.62 -35.80
CA ASP A 24 -20.17 -12.67 -34.69
C ASP A 24 -21.46 -12.67 -33.84
N ASP A 25 -22.62 -12.35 -34.45
CA ASP A 25 -23.91 -12.32 -33.75
C ASP A 25 -25.05 -12.96 -34.56
N VAL A 26 -26.02 -13.55 -33.86
CA VAL A 26 -27.25 -14.14 -34.42
C VAL A 26 -28.45 -13.61 -33.64
N SER A 27 -29.25 -12.75 -34.27
CA SER A 27 -30.43 -12.14 -33.65
C SER A 27 -31.71 -12.40 -34.45
N PHE A 28 -32.83 -12.48 -33.73
CA PHE A 28 -34.16 -12.51 -34.34
C PHE A 28 -34.65 -11.08 -34.58
N VAL A 29 -34.98 -10.76 -35.82
CA VAL A 29 -35.52 -9.45 -36.19
C VAL A 29 -36.98 -9.56 -36.63
N ASN A 30 -37.81 -8.57 -36.25
CA ASN A 30 -39.19 -8.46 -36.69
C ASN A 30 -39.23 -7.97 -38.15
N LEU A 31 -39.78 -8.78 -39.07
CA LEU A 31 -39.76 -8.55 -40.52
C LEU A 31 -40.64 -7.36 -41.00
N GLU A 32 -41.35 -6.68 -40.10
CA GLU A 32 -42.15 -5.49 -40.44
C GLU A 32 -41.32 -4.21 -40.62
N LEU A 33 -40.04 -4.22 -40.23
CA LEU A 33 -39.08 -3.17 -40.53
C LEU A 33 -38.04 -3.71 -41.52
N PRO A 34 -37.62 -2.92 -42.54
CA PRO A 34 -36.49 -3.32 -43.36
C PRO A 34 -35.30 -3.56 -42.42
N PRO A 35 -34.57 -4.68 -42.56
CA PRO A 35 -33.46 -4.97 -41.67
C PRO A 35 -32.50 -3.78 -41.70
N THR A 36 -32.19 -3.22 -40.53
CA THR A 36 -31.11 -2.24 -40.41
C THR A 36 -29.89 -2.88 -41.06
N ALA A 37 -29.29 -2.22 -42.06
CA ALA A 37 -28.15 -2.78 -42.76
C ALA A 37 -27.10 -3.17 -41.72
N THR A 38 -26.73 -4.46 -41.68
CA THR A 38 -25.66 -4.93 -40.83
C THR A 38 -24.43 -4.08 -41.14
N PRO A 39 -23.84 -3.37 -40.16
CA PRO A 39 -22.63 -2.60 -40.40
C PRO A 39 -21.62 -3.52 -41.09
N ILE A 40 -21.12 -3.09 -42.26
CA ILE A 40 -20.06 -3.84 -42.93
C ILE A 40 -18.87 -3.83 -41.97
N PRO A 41 -18.29 -4.99 -41.61
CA PRO A 41 -17.07 -5.04 -40.82
C PRO A 41 -16.02 -4.18 -41.51
N VAL A 42 -15.69 -3.04 -40.92
CA VAL A 42 -14.56 -2.24 -41.38
C VAL A 42 -13.30 -2.96 -40.94
N SER A 43 -12.31 -3.08 -41.82
CA SER A 43 -11.01 -3.60 -41.43
C SER A 43 -10.49 -2.74 -40.28
N GLY A 44 -10.29 -3.34 -39.12
CA GLY A 44 -9.53 -2.73 -38.04
C GLY A 44 -8.08 -2.44 -38.48
N PRO A 45 -7.33 -1.65 -37.72
CA PRO A 45 -5.91 -1.48 -37.98
C PRO A 45 -5.19 -2.84 -37.96
N SER A 46 -4.17 -3.00 -38.79
CA SER A 46 -3.36 -4.22 -38.80
C SER A 46 -2.59 -4.36 -37.49
N LEU A 47 -2.77 -5.47 -36.78
CA LEU A 47 -1.95 -5.87 -35.63
C LEU A 47 -0.90 -6.89 -36.08
N SER A 48 0.37 -6.63 -35.78
CA SER A 48 1.45 -7.59 -35.99
C SER A 48 2.06 -7.95 -34.64
N ILE A 49 2.20 -9.25 -34.38
CA ILE A 49 2.84 -9.79 -33.18
C ILE A 49 4.07 -10.57 -33.66
N ASN A 50 5.25 -10.16 -33.21
CA ASN A 50 6.49 -10.88 -33.43
C ASN A 50 7.01 -11.41 -32.09
N VAL A 51 6.86 -12.71 -31.86
CA VAL A 51 7.27 -13.37 -30.61
C VAL A 51 8.78 -13.46 -30.41
N ASP A 52 9.56 -13.17 -31.46
CA ASP A 52 11.02 -13.17 -31.43
C ASP A 52 11.62 -11.77 -31.25
N ALA A 53 10.81 -10.71 -31.41
CA ALA A 53 11.27 -9.32 -31.23
C ALA A 53 11.24 -8.90 -29.75
N ASP A 54 12.23 -8.09 -29.35
CA ASP A 54 12.28 -7.35 -28.06
C ASP A 54 11.90 -8.17 -26.82
N ARG A 55 12.32 -9.44 -26.77
CA ARG A 55 12.01 -10.33 -25.65
C ARG A 55 12.67 -9.83 -24.36
N HIS A 56 11.85 -9.62 -23.33
CA HIS A 56 12.32 -9.37 -21.98
C HIS A 56 11.45 -10.15 -20.97
N LEU A 57 11.98 -10.36 -19.77
CA LEU A 57 11.19 -10.94 -18.68
C LEU A 57 10.14 -9.92 -18.23
N ILE A 58 8.93 -10.41 -17.99
CA ILE A 58 7.89 -9.68 -17.27
C ILE A 58 7.96 -10.23 -15.85
N SER A 59 8.24 -9.36 -14.89
CA SER A 59 8.23 -9.74 -13.49
C SER A 59 6.78 -9.86 -13.03
N ASP A 60 6.45 -10.95 -12.33
CA ASP A 60 5.12 -11.11 -11.73
C ASP A 60 4.83 -10.02 -10.69
N ASP A 61 5.86 -9.41 -10.10
CA ASP A 61 5.73 -8.40 -9.04
C ASP A 61 5.08 -7.09 -9.48
N ILE A 62 4.82 -6.91 -10.78
CA ILE A 62 4.07 -5.75 -11.29
C ILE A 62 2.56 -5.82 -10.99
N TYR A 63 2.04 -7.00 -10.60
CA TYR A 63 0.62 -7.22 -10.34
C TYR A 63 0.27 -7.18 -8.84
N GLY A 64 1.01 -6.38 -8.06
CA GLY A 64 0.82 -6.28 -6.61
C GLY A 64 -0.39 -5.45 -6.16
N ILE A 65 -0.86 -5.73 -4.94
CA ILE A 65 -1.97 -5.00 -4.28
C ILE A 65 -1.49 -4.55 -2.89
N ASN A 66 -2.07 -3.47 -2.35
CA ASN A 66 -1.90 -3.10 -0.95
C ASN A 66 -3.08 -3.64 -0.13
N TYR A 67 -2.81 -4.24 1.02
CA TYR A 67 -3.83 -4.73 1.95
C TYR A 67 -4.81 -5.73 1.31
N ALA A 68 -4.31 -6.67 0.50
CA ALA A 68 -5.16 -7.67 -0.11
C ALA A 68 -5.84 -8.56 0.94
N ASP A 69 -7.13 -8.84 0.73
CA ASP A 69 -7.88 -9.89 1.42
C ASP A 69 -7.44 -11.29 0.92
N GLU A 70 -7.51 -12.31 1.77
CA GLU A 70 -7.08 -13.67 1.43
C GLU A 70 -7.83 -14.26 0.22
N GLY A 71 -9.14 -14.02 0.12
CA GLY A 71 -9.94 -14.50 -0.99
C GLY A 71 -9.58 -13.82 -2.30
N VAL A 72 -9.25 -12.52 -2.25
CA VAL A 72 -8.73 -11.77 -3.41
C VAL A 72 -7.34 -12.27 -3.80
N ALA A 73 -6.45 -12.48 -2.83
CA ALA A 73 -5.10 -13.00 -3.07
C ALA A 73 -5.15 -14.37 -3.75
N ALA A 74 -5.98 -15.28 -3.25
CA ALA A 74 -6.18 -16.61 -3.84
C ALA A 74 -6.84 -16.57 -5.23
N ALA A 75 -7.82 -15.69 -5.45
CA ALA A 75 -8.52 -15.60 -6.73
C ALA A 75 -7.65 -15.03 -7.87
N LEU A 76 -6.65 -14.22 -7.52
CA LEU A 76 -5.76 -13.56 -8.48
C LEU A 76 -4.40 -14.23 -8.62
N ASP A 77 -4.13 -15.31 -7.86
CA ASP A 77 -2.78 -15.84 -7.65
C ASP A 77 -1.79 -14.69 -7.36
N LEU A 78 -2.17 -13.84 -6.39
CA LEU A 78 -1.55 -12.55 -6.17
C LEU A 78 -0.04 -12.73 -5.87
N PRO A 79 0.85 -12.15 -6.69
CA PRO A 79 2.29 -12.38 -6.52
C PRO A 79 2.87 -11.60 -5.34
N VAL A 80 2.32 -10.42 -5.03
CA VAL A 80 2.84 -9.57 -3.95
C VAL A 80 1.76 -8.70 -3.29
N ASP A 81 1.78 -8.66 -1.95
CA ASP A 81 0.93 -7.82 -1.11
C ASP A 81 1.76 -6.85 -0.27
N ARG A 82 1.36 -5.58 -0.22
CA ARG A 82 2.05 -4.50 0.50
C ARG A 82 1.30 -4.06 1.76
N ARG A 83 2.03 -4.03 2.87
CA ARG A 83 1.67 -3.33 4.11
C ARG A 83 2.49 -2.04 4.21
N GLY A 84 1.88 -0.92 3.87
CA GLY A 84 2.53 0.38 3.80
C GLY A 84 1.55 1.55 3.82
N GLY A 85 2.01 2.77 3.57
CA GLY A 85 1.20 3.99 3.69
C GLY A 85 1.41 4.71 5.02
N ASN A 86 0.76 5.84 5.21
CA ASN A 86 1.04 6.81 6.27
C ASN A 86 1.13 6.19 7.67
N ALA A 87 0.15 5.38 8.08
CA ALA A 87 0.16 4.80 9.42
C ALA A 87 1.36 3.86 9.69
N THR A 88 1.94 3.26 8.64
CA THR A 88 3.06 2.29 8.79
C THR A 88 4.39 2.95 9.13
N THR A 89 4.59 4.22 8.76
CA THR A 89 5.71 5.07 9.22
C THR A 89 5.79 5.14 10.75
N ARG A 90 4.65 4.98 11.43
CA ARG A 90 4.51 5.08 12.89
C ARG A 90 3.98 3.78 13.50
N TYR A 91 4.21 2.62 12.90
CA TYR A 91 3.79 1.35 13.46
C TYR A 91 4.82 0.79 14.47
N ASN A 92 4.36 0.41 15.65
CA ASN A 92 5.16 -0.29 16.66
C ASN A 92 4.80 -1.78 16.69
N TRP A 93 5.68 -2.64 16.17
CA TRP A 93 5.46 -4.08 16.05
C TRP A 93 5.33 -4.83 17.39
N LYS A 94 5.93 -4.31 18.46
CA LYS A 94 5.85 -4.92 19.80
C LYS A 94 4.49 -4.66 20.44
N LEU A 95 3.81 -3.59 20.03
CA LEU A 95 2.57 -3.11 20.64
C LEU A 95 1.36 -3.28 19.72
N ASP A 96 1.57 -3.63 18.45
CA ASP A 96 0.53 -3.69 17.43
C ASP A 96 -0.33 -2.41 17.43
N THR A 97 0.38 -1.27 17.40
CA THR A 97 -0.19 0.06 17.49
C THR A 97 0.47 0.98 16.48
N ALA A 98 -0.34 1.71 15.72
CA ALA A 98 0.13 2.75 14.81
C ALA A 98 -0.43 4.11 15.21
N ASN A 99 0.33 5.17 14.94
CA ASN A 99 -0.22 6.52 14.88
C ASN A 99 -0.87 6.73 13.50
N ARG A 100 -2.08 7.32 13.46
CA ARG A 100 -2.84 7.56 12.22
C ARG A 100 -2.49 8.85 11.50
N ALA A 101 -1.40 9.52 11.92
CA ALA A 101 -0.87 10.68 11.24
C ALA A 101 -1.92 11.80 11.12
N SER A 102 -1.75 12.72 10.18
CA SER A 102 -2.77 13.73 9.87
C SER A 102 -4.06 13.12 9.31
N ASP A 103 -4.04 11.87 8.84
CA ASP A 103 -5.23 11.20 8.28
C ASP A 103 -6.32 11.03 9.33
N TRP A 104 -5.92 10.82 10.59
CA TRP A 104 -6.85 10.75 11.73
C TRP A 104 -6.24 11.35 13.00
N PHE A 105 -6.30 12.68 13.10
CA PHE A 105 -6.05 13.48 14.32
C PHE A 105 -4.75 13.17 15.09
N PHE A 106 -3.73 12.65 14.41
CA PHE A 106 -2.44 12.25 15.00
C PHE A 106 -2.60 11.28 16.18
N GLU A 107 -3.57 10.37 16.07
CA GLU A 107 -3.94 9.43 17.13
C GLU A 107 -3.13 8.15 17.07
N ASN A 108 -2.62 7.72 18.22
CA ASN A 108 -2.30 6.30 18.39
C ASN A 108 -3.60 5.51 18.45
N ILE A 109 -3.74 4.51 17.59
CA ILE A 109 -4.86 3.57 17.63
C ILE A 109 -4.28 2.16 17.59
N PRO A 110 -4.38 1.41 18.71
CA PRO A 110 -4.04 0.00 18.72
C PRO A 110 -4.91 -0.79 17.73
N SER A 111 -4.30 -1.72 16.99
CA SER A 111 -5.07 -2.64 16.14
C SER A 111 -5.93 -3.57 17.01
N GLU A 112 -6.93 -4.24 16.45
CA GLU A 112 -7.74 -5.16 17.24
C GLU A 112 -6.96 -6.45 17.52
N HIS A 113 -6.96 -6.91 18.76
CA HIS A 113 -6.24 -8.13 19.15
C HIS A 113 -6.96 -8.82 20.31
N SER A 114 -7.22 -10.13 20.18
CA SER A 114 -8.01 -10.90 21.17
C SER A 114 -7.29 -11.10 22.50
N ASP A 115 -5.96 -11.31 22.47
CA ASP A 115 -5.11 -11.41 23.65
C ASP A 115 -3.81 -10.61 23.47
N PRO A 116 -3.77 -9.31 23.79
CA PRO A 116 -2.57 -8.49 23.61
C PRO A 116 -1.33 -8.97 24.39
N SER A 117 -1.47 -9.92 25.33
CA SER A 117 -0.33 -10.47 26.06
C SER A 117 0.55 -11.41 25.22
N THR A 118 0.06 -11.86 24.07
CA THR A 118 0.82 -12.72 23.15
C THR A 118 1.66 -11.94 22.14
N LEU A 119 1.52 -10.61 22.08
CA LEU A 119 2.22 -9.79 21.10
C LEU A 119 3.75 -10.04 21.11
N PRO A 120 4.40 -10.03 19.93
CA PRO A 120 3.85 -9.65 18.62
C PRO A 120 3.02 -10.74 17.91
N GLU A 121 2.90 -11.95 18.47
CA GLU A 121 2.07 -13.02 17.88
C GLU A 121 0.63 -12.55 17.73
N GLY A 122 0.05 -12.75 16.54
CA GLY A 122 -1.31 -12.30 16.21
C GLY A 122 -1.45 -10.82 15.85
N SER A 123 -0.35 -10.05 15.80
CA SER A 123 -0.37 -8.65 15.33
C SER A 123 -0.84 -8.53 13.87
N GLU A 124 -1.29 -7.35 13.48
CA GLU A 124 -1.84 -7.08 12.14
C GLU A 124 -0.86 -7.49 11.03
N VAL A 125 0.43 -7.16 11.18
CA VAL A 125 1.46 -7.51 10.19
C VAL A 125 1.74 -9.02 10.17
N ASN A 126 1.75 -9.69 11.33
CA ASN A 126 1.96 -11.14 11.37
C ASN A 126 0.80 -11.89 10.72
N ASN A 127 -0.44 -11.48 11.00
CA ASN A 127 -1.63 -12.06 10.36
C ASN A 127 -1.58 -11.88 8.83
N ALA A 128 -1.13 -10.72 8.36
CA ALA A 128 -0.94 -10.47 6.93
C ALA A 128 0.13 -11.38 6.32
N ILE A 129 1.28 -11.57 6.98
CA ILE A 129 2.32 -12.49 6.49
C ILE A 129 1.82 -13.93 6.50
N ASP A 130 1.13 -14.36 7.55
CA ASP A 130 0.53 -15.69 7.65
C ASP A 130 -0.47 -15.94 6.50
N GLN A 131 -1.32 -14.96 6.21
CA GLN A 131 -2.26 -15.00 5.08
C GLN A 131 -1.52 -15.12 3.75
N ASN A 132 -0.53 -14.26 3.51
CA ASN A 132 0.23 -14.23 2.26
C ASN A 132 0.94 -15.58 2.03
N ARG A 133 1.47 -16.20 3.09
CA ARG A 133 2.06 -17.54 3.01
C ARG A 133 1.07 -18.65 2.69
N ARG A 134 -0.21 -18.52 3.07
CA ARG A 134 -1.27 -19.49 2.70
C ARG A 134 -1.66 -19.42 1.22
N THR A 135 -1.33 -18.30 0.57
CA THR A 135 -1.68 -18.00 -0.83
C THR A 135 -0.45 -17.88 -1.74
N ASP A 136 0.73 -18.27 -1.25
CA ASP A 136 2.02 -18.13 -1.94
C ASP A 136 2.34 -16.68 -2.42
N THR A 137 1.74 -15.68 -1.77
CA THR A 137 1.96 -14.26 -2.02
C THR A 137 3.20 -13.75 -1.28
N LYS A 138 4.07 -12.99 -1.97
CA LYS A 138 5.21 -12.32 -1.33
C LYS A 138 4.75 -11.12 -0.51
N SER A 139 5.40 -10.88 0.62
CA SER A 139 5.08 -9.73 1.49
C SER A 139 6.06 -8.57 1.28
N ILE A 140 5.53 -7.35 1.14
CA ILE A 140 6.24 -6.08 1.30
C ILE A 140 5.84 -5.47 2.65
N ILE A 141 6.79 -5.37 3.60
CA ILE A 141 6.54 -4.79 4.93
C ILE A 141 7.30 -3.48 5.08
N THR A 142 6.62 -2.42 5.51
CA THR A 142 7.22 -1.10 5.72
C THR A 142 7.92 -0.99 7.07
N MET A 143 9.19 -0.61 7.05
CA MET A 143 10.02 -0.38 8.24
C MET A 143 10.04 1.12 8.59
N PRO A 144 9.74 1.51 9.83
CA PRO A 144 9.73 2.91 10.23
C PRO A 144 11.15 3.47 10.33
N MET A 145 11.39 4.61 9.69
CA MET A 145 12.66 5.35 9.68
C MET A 145 12.53 6.78 10.21
N ILE A 146 11.31 7.25 10.45
CA ILE A 146 11.04 8.61 10.97
C ILE A 146 11.61 8.85 12.38
N GLY A 147 11.93 7.77 13.11
CA GLY A 147 12.57 7.83 14.43
C GLY A 147 11.59 7.83 15.62
N TRP A 148 10.28 7.73 15.38
CA TRP A 148 9.25 7.74 16.43
C TRP A 148 8.16 6.73 16.17
N THR A 149 7.80 5.92 17.16
CA THR A 149 6.63 5.02 17.11
C THR A 149 5.84 5.10 18.43
N PRO A 150 4.57 4.67 18.47
CA PRO A 150 3.76 4.66 19.68
C PRO A 150 4.49 4.04 20.88
N LYS A 151 4.42 4.69 22.04
CA LYS A 151 5.09 4.22 23.28
C LYS A 151 4.29 3.21 24.10
N ALA A 152 2.99 3.10 23.83
CA ALA A 152 2.08 2.24 24.58
C ALA A 152 0.88 1.82 23.71
N ARG A 153 0.27 0.70 24.07
CA ARG A 153 -0.93 0.16 23.42
C ARG A 153 -2.22 0.82 23.96
N VAL A 154 -2.29 2.14 23.85
CA VAL A 154 -3.42 2.95 24.31
C VAL A 154 -3.71 4.04 23.29
N ARG A 155 -4.96 4.52 23.26
CA ARG A 155 -5.29 5.74 22.52
C ARG A 155 -4.56 6.93 23.14
N ALA A 156 -3.92 7.73 22.30
CA ALA A 156 -3.19 8.93 22.71
C ALA A 156 -3.18 9.94 21.55
N CYS A 157 -3.22 11.23 21.88
CA CYS A 157 -3.34 12.31 20.91
C CYS A 157 -2.02 13.06 20.73
N GLY A 158 -1.53 13.24 19.51
CA GLY A 158 -0.35 14.09 19.23
C GLY A 158 -0.62 15.57 19.54
N PHE A 159 -1.87 16.01 19.36
CA PHE A 159 -2.33 17.38 19.65
C PHE A 159 -3.56 17.39 20.56
N SER A 160 -3.42 16.90 21.80
CA SER A 160 -4.46 17.00 22.83
C SER A 160 -5.01 18.43 22.98
N ILE A 161 -6.31 18.62 22.90
CA ILE A 161 -7.00 19.91 23.06
C ILE A 161 -6.88 20.40 24.49
N ALA A 162 -6.99 19.50 25.47
CA ALA A 162 -6.79 19.82 26.88
C ALA A 162 -5.37 20.36 27.15
N LYS A 163 -4.36 19.87 26.42
CA LYS A 163 -2.95 20.31 26.59
C LYS A 163 -2.59 21.53 25.76
N TYR A 164 -3.03 21.60 24.50
CA TYR A 164 -2.57 22.60 23.52
C TYR A 164 -3.61 23.68 23.19
N GLY A 165 -4.79 23.60 23.81
CA GLY A 165 -5.87 24.57 23.66
C GLY A 165 -6.83 24.27 22.49
N PRO A 166 -7.82 25.15 22.27
CA PRO A 166 -8.85 24.97 21.24
C PRO A 166 -8.27 24.84 19.83
N GLN A 167 -8.80 23.88 19.08
CA GLN A 167 -8.40 23.56 17.70
C GLN A 167 -9.63 23.55 16.79
N LYS A 168 -9.41 23.65 15.47
CA LYS A 168 -10.51 23.73 14.48
C LYS A 168 -11.34 22.46 14.37
N SER A 169 -10.71 21.32 14.63
CA SER A 169 -11.36 20.03 14.53
C SER A 169 -10.74 19.07 15.54
N ALA A 170 -11.53 18.07 15.93
CA ALA A 170 -11.18 16.97 16.81
C ALA A 170 -11.84 15.69 16.30
N ASP A 171 -11.36 14.51 16.71
CA ASP A 171 -12.05 13.26 16.40
C ASP A 171 -13.49 13.32 16.96
N PRO A 172 -14.52 13.19 16.10
CA PRO A 172 -15.92 13.27 16.53
C PRO A 172 -16.38 12.03 17.32
N TYR A 173 -15.62 10.93 17.33
CA TYR A 173 -16.01 9.69 17.98
C TYR A 173 -15.64 9.64 19.47
N GLN A 174 -16.43 8.87 20.22
CA GLN A 174 -16.23 8.70 21.65
C GLN A 174 -14.84 8.12 21.93
N GLY A 175 -14.09 8.80 22.82
CA GLY A 175 -12.73 8.42 23.17
C GLY A 175 -11.63 9.12 22.36
N GLY A 176 -12.00 9.87 21.30
CA GLY A 176 -11.08 10.68 20.49
C GLY A 176 -11.32 12.19 20.59
N THR A 177 -12.37 12.66 21.28
CA THR A 177 -12.76 14.08 21.28
C THR A 177 -11.72 15.07 21.85
N ASP A 178 -10.68 14.57 22.55
CA ASP A 178 -9.53 15.39 22.97
C ASP A 178 -8.43 15.47 21.90
N CYS A 179 -8.43 14.57 20.91
CA CYS A 179 -7.45 14.53 19.85
C CYS A 179 -7.79 15.56 18.77
N GLY A 180 -7.09 16.70 18.82
CA GLY A 180 -7.24 17.76 17.84
C GLY A 180 -6.42 17.56 16.57
N ASN A 181 -6.75 18.32 15.52
CA ASN A 181 -6.08 18.24 14.22
C ASN A 181 -4.76 19.02 14.12
N GLY A 182 -4.26 19.55 15.23
CA GLY A 182 -3.05 20.37 15.29
C GLY A 182 -3.16 21.74 14.63
N VAL A 183 -4.38 22.26 14.43
CA VAL A 183 -4.65 23.60 13.83
C VAL A 183 -5.51 24.42 14.78
N ARG A 184 -5.03 25.59 15.19
CA ARG A 184 -5.77 26.51 16.08
C ARG A 184 -6.93 27.19 15.36
N THR A 185 -7.86 27.74 16.15
CA THR A 185 -9.04 28.44 15.63
C THR A 185 -8.72 29.64 14.74
N ASP A 186 -7.51 30.20 14.82
CA ASP A 186 -6.99 31.32 14.02
C ASP A 186 -6.16 30.89 12.79
N ASP A 187 -6.24 29.62 12.38
CA ASP A 187 -5.46 29.01 11.29
C ASP A 187 -3.97 28.79 11.58
N SER A 188 -3.43 29.26 12.71
CA SER A 188 -2.05 28.94 13.09
C SER A 188 -1.90 27.46 13.45
N LEU A 189 -0.76 26.86 13.10
CA LEU A 189 -0.45 25.49 13.50
C LEU A 189 -0.11 25.43 14.98
N VAL A 190 -0.54 24.37 15.67
CA VAL A 190 0.04 23.99 16.96
C VAL A 190 1.50 23.60 16.70
N VAL A 191 2.43 24.23 17.42
CA VAL A 191 3.88 24.03 17.31
C VAL A 191 4.47 23.80 18.70
N GLY A 192 5.61 23.11 18.76
CA GLY A 192 6.27 22.77 20.03
C GLY A 192 5.49 21.76 20.88
N ASN A 193 4.62 20.96 20.26
CA ASN A 193 4.04 19.81 20.93
C ASN A 193 5.13 18.78 21.25
N ASP A 194 4.91 18.02 22.31
CA ASP A 194 5.85 17.02 22.80
C ASP A 194 5.63 15.69 22.04
N PRO A 195 6.60 15.20 21.24
CA PRO A 195 6.48 13.90 20.55
C PRO A 195 6.21 12.75 21.53
N THR A 196 6.65 12.90 22.79
CA THR A 196 6.46 11.88 23.82
C THR A 196 5.02 11.78 24.31
N ASP A 197 4.10 12.67 23.93
CA ASP A 197 2.68 12.50 24.25
C ASP A 197 2.14 11.18 23.70
N THR A 198 2.54 10.82 22.48
CA THR A 198 2.14 9.58 21.81
C THR A 198 3.29 8.58 21.70
N SER A 199 4.54 9.04 21.62
CA SER A 199 5.60 8.25 21.00
C SER A 199 6.82 8.03 21.87
N MET A 200 7.61 7.03 21.49
CA MET A 200 8.97 6.80 21.96
C MET A 200 9.92 6.90 20.77
N ALA A 201 11.15 7.35 21.05
CA ALA A 201 12.19 7.37 20.04
C ALA A 201 12.60 5.93 19.69
N ILE A 202 12.86 5.70 18.41
CA ILE A 202 13.42 4.46 17.88
C ILE A 202 14.60 4.77 16.96
N ASP A 203 15.44 3.77 16.72
CA ASP A 203 16.54 3.82 15.78
C ASP A 203 16.55 2.55 14.91
N GLU A 204 17.62 2.29 14.18
CA GLU A 204 17.77 1.11 13.32
C GLU A 204 17.78 -0.21 14.10
N THR A 205 18.12 -0.20 15.39
CA THR A 205 18.11 -1.42 16.23
C THR A 205 16.69 -1.94 16.43
N PHE A 206 15.71 -1.03 16.55
CA PHE A 206 14.30 -1.39 16.62
C PHE A 206 13.81 -2.15 15.37
N VAL A 207 14.28 -1.71 14.19
CA VAL A 207 13.99 -2.36 12.90
C VAL A 207 14.74 -3.68 12.78
N GLN A 208 16.01 -3.72 13.20
CA GLN A 208 16.82 -4.94 13.19
C GLN A 208 16.21 -6.04 14.09
N GLU A 209 15.74 -5.68 15.28
CA GLU A 209 15.04 -6.59 16.19
C GLU A 209 13.75 -7.13 15.57
N TRP A 210 12.97 -6.27 14.90
CA TRP A 210 11.74 -6.70 14.23
C TRP A 210 12.04 -7.73 13.14
N ILE A 211 13.03 -7.46 12.29
CA ILE A 211 13.44 -8.38 11.23
C ILE A 211 13.99 -9.67 11.81
N GLY A 212 14.77 -9.60 12.90
CA GLY A 212 15.23 -10.79 13.61
C GLY A 212 14.07 -11.68 14.09
N TYR A 213 13.01 -11.07 14.62
CA TYR A 213 11.78 -11.79 14.97
C TYR A 213 11.11 -12.42 13.74
N LEU A 214 10.92 -11.65 12.66
CA LEU A 214 10.28 -12.13 11.44
C LEU A 214 11.07 -13.28 10.79
N VAL A 215 12.41 -13.16 10.73
CA VAL A 215 13.30 -14.22 10.23
C VAL A 215 13.22 -15.46 11.12
N GLY A 216 13.20 -15.29 12.45
CA GLY A 216 13.04 -16.40 13.38
C GLY A 216 11.72 -17.16 13.20
N LYS A 217 10.65 -16.46 12.83
CA LYS A 217 9.31 -17.02 12.65
C LYS A 217 9.07 -17.59 11.25
N TYR A 218 9.50 -16.88 10.21
CA TYR A 218 9.15 -17.14 8.82
C TYR A 218 10.32 -17.60 7.93
N GLY A 219 11.53 -17.58 8.47
CA GLY A 219 12.76 -17.74 7.69
C GLY A 219 13.20 -16.44 7.01
N THR A 220 14.38 -16.48 6.42
CA THR A 220 14.89 -15.38 5.55
C THR A 220 14.06 -15.27 4.27
N ALA A 221 14.17 -14.17 3.54
CA ALA A 221 13.52 -14.00 2.23
C ALA A 221 13.85 -15.16 1.26
N ALA A 222 15.10 -15.63 1.23
CA ALA A 222 15.52 -16.79 0.43
C ALA A 222 14.86 -18.12 0.84
N GLN A 223 14.23 -18.17 2.03
CA GLN A 223 13.51 -19.33 2.56
C GLN A 223 11.98 -19.12 2.52
N GLY A 224 11.50 -18.12 1.78
CA GLY A 224 10.08 -17.78 1.70
C GLY A 224 9.56 -16.92 2.86
N GLY A 225 10.46 -16.27 3.61
CA GLY A 225 10.12 -15.21 4.56
C GLY A 225 9.68 -13.92 3.87
N VAL A 226 9.71 -12.80 4.59
CA VAL A 226 9.38 -11.49 4.02
C VAL A 226 10.34 -11.15 2.89
N ALA A 227 9.81 -10.96 1.68
CA ALA A 227 10.61 -10.77 0.48
C ALA A 227 11.18 -9.36 0.35
N PHE A 228 10.41 -8.35 0.78
CA PHE A 228 10.76 -6.95 0.61
C PHE A 228 10.52 -6.13 1.88
N TYR A 229 11.47 -5.28 2.21
CA TYR A 229 11.33 -4.25 3.24
C TYR A 229 11.27 -2.87 2.59
N SER A 230 10.14 -2.17 2.76
CA SER A 230 9.97 -0.79 2.31
C SER A 230 10.58 0.15 3.35
N LEU A 231 11.43 1.07 2.89
CA LEU A 231 12.12 2.07 3.71
C LEU A 231 11.19 3.25 3.96
N ASP A 232 10.34 3.10 4.98
CA ASP A 232 9.28 4.03 5.38
C ASP A 232 8.23 4.29 4.26
N ASN A 233 7.58 5.44 4.30
CA ASN A 233 6.56 5.89 3.37
C ASN A 233 6.59 7.42 3.24
N GLU A 234 6.74 7.91 2.02
CA GLU A 234 6.60 9.32 1.65
C GLU A 234 7.38 10.30 2.55
N PRO A 235 8.71 10.12 2.73
CA PRO A 235 9.50 10.94 3.65
C PRO A 235 9.41 12.44 3.38
N MET A 236 9.24 12.82 2.11
CA MET A 236 9.08 14.22 1.68
C MET A 236 7.75 14.86 2.12
N LEU A 237 6.85 14.10 2.76
CA LEU A 237 5.63 14.59 3.38
C LEU A 237 5.62 14.43 4.91
N TRP A 238 6.68 13.95 5.55
CA TRP A 238 6.71 13.75 7.00
C TRP A 238 6.37 15.02 7.79
N ASN A 239 6.83 16.19 7.33
CA ASN A 239 6.54 17.50 7.92
C ASN A 239 5.08 17.96 7.84
N GLN A 240 4.26 17.26 7.06
CA GLN A 240 2.83 17.50 6.94
C GLN A 240 2.06 16.33 7.57
N THR A 241 2.31 15.12 7.09
CA THR A 241 1.64 13.89 7.47
C THR A 241 1.91 13.51 8.92
N HIS A 242 3.16 13.65 9.38
CA HIS A 242 3.62 13.27 10.73
C HIS A 242 4.16 14.48 11.51
N ARG A 243 3.54 15.65 11.28
CA ARG A 243 3.94 16.92 11.89
C ARG A 243 3.98 16.89 13.43
N ASP A 244 3.26 15.96 14.06
CA ASP A 244 3.29 15.76 15.51
C ASP A 244 4.68 15.31 16.03
N VAL A 245 5.52 14.69 15.20
CA VAL A 245 6.86 14.21 15.61
C VAL A 245 8.01 14.63 14.71
N HIS A 246 7.73 14.99 13.46
CA HIS A 246 8.73 15.43 12.50
C HIS A 246 8.19 16.68 11.78
N PRO A 247 8.14 17.86 12.42
CA PRO A 247 7.58 19.08 11.83
C PRO A 247 8.53 19.78 10.85
N GLU A 248 9.82 19.45 10.88
CA GLU A 248 10.82 20.08 10.03
C GLU A 248 10.85 19.43 8.65
N PRO A 249 10.93 20.19 7.54
CA PRO A 249 11.01 19.61 6.22
C PRO A 249 12.26 18.72 6.06
N VAL A 250 12.07 17.46 5.64
CA VAL A 250 13.20 16.54 5.38
C VAL A 250 14.10 17.09 4.27
N SER A 251 15.41 16.97 4.48
CA SER A 251 16.43 17.30 3.47
C SER A 251 16.89 16.04 2.71
N TYR A 252 17.58 16.24 1.58
CA TYR A 252 18.22 15.10 0.89
C TYR A 252 19.30 14.42 1.73
N ASP A 253 20.08 15.19 2.51
CA ASP A 253 21.10 14.62 3.39
C ASP A 253 20.47 13.77 4.49
N GLU A 254 19.42 14.27 5.14
CA GLU A 254 18.69 13.49 6.14
C GLU A 254 18.13 12.19 5.55
N LEU A 255 17.44 12.27 4.40
CA LEU A 255 16.85 11.09 3.78
C LEU A 255 17.93 10.09 3.34
N ARG A 256 19.04 10.56 2.74
CA ARG A 256 20.16 9.70 2.34
C ARG A 256 20.73 8.98 3.55
N ASP A 257 21.04 9.71 4.62
CA ASP A 257 21.74 9.17 5.77
C ASP A 257 20.86 8.15 6.51
N ARG A 258 19.57 8.45 6.71
CA ARG A 258 18.60 7.49 7.23
C ARG A 258 18.49 6.25 6.33
N THR A 259 18.37 6.45 5.02
CA THR A 259 18.26 5.33 4.05
C THR A 259 19.46 4.38 4.15
N VAL A 260 20.68 4.92 4.17
CA VAL A 260 21.90 4.11 4.28
C VAL A 260 21.96 3.39 5.63
N GLN A 261 21.65 4.08 6.72
CA GLN A 261 21.67 3.52 8.08
C GLN A 261 20.69 2.35 8.22
N TYR A 262 19.42 2.56 7.88
CA TYR A 262 18.37 1.55 8.04
C TYR A 262 18.52 0.41 7.02
N ALA A 263 18.88 0.69 5.76
CA ALA A 263 19.13 -0.37 4.79
C ALA A 263 20.29 -1.29 5.21
N ALA A 264 21.37 -0.74 5.81
CA ALA A 264 22.45 -1.55 6.35
C ALA A 264 21.99 -2.46 7.49
N ALA A 265 21.17 -1.95 8.41
CA ALA A 265 20.61 -2.75 9.50
C ALA A 265 19.69 -3.87 8.99
N ILE A 266 18.85 -3.58 7.98
CA ILE A 266 18.01 -4.58 7.31
C ILE A 266 18.87 -5.68 6.70
N LYS A 267 19.91 -5.32 5.95
CA LYS A 267 20.81 -6.30 5.31
C LYS A 267 21.64 -7.11 6.29
N ALA A 268 21.93 -6.56 7.47
CA ALA A 268 22.59 -7.29 8.54
C ALA A 268 21.66 -8.36 9.16
N ALA A 269 20.36 -8.09 9.24
CA ALA A 269 19.37 -9.03 9.77
C ALA A 269 18.90 -10.07 8.74
N ASP A 270 18.66 -9.65 7.50
CA ASP A 270 18.36 -10.53 6.37
C ASP A 270 19.06 -10.02 5.09
N PRO A 271 20.21 -10.60 4.71
CA PRO A 271 20.93 -10.17 3.51
C PRO A 271 20.20 -10.52 2.21
N THR A 272 19.21 -11.43 2.26
CA THR A 272 18.50 -11.97 1.10
C THR A 272 17.24 -11.19 0.75
N ALA A 273 16.66 -10.45 1.70
CA ALA A 273 15.49 -9.60 1.45
C ALA A 273 15.85 -8.37 0.61
N ALA A 274 14.97 -7.94 -0.29
CA ALA A 274 15.15 -6.70 -1.05
C ALA A 274 14.72 -5.46 -0.21
N THR A 275 15.38 -4.32 -0.44
CA THR A 275 15.03 -3.04 0.18
C THR A 275 14.43 -2.11 -0.86
N LEU A 276 13.26 -1.52 -0.57
CA LEU A 276 12.54 -0.63 -1.49
C LEU A 276 12.56 0.79 -0.93
N GLY A 277 13.07 1.76 -1.69
CA GLY A 277 13.14 3.15 -1.25
C GLY A 277 13.40 4.12 -2.42
N PRO A 278 13.17 5.42 -2.24
CA PRO A 278 12.78 6.09 -0.98
C PRO A 278 11.26 6.29 -0.80
N VAL A 279 10.42 5.56 -1.56
CA VAL A 279 8.95 5.53 -1.40
C VAL A 279 8.31 6.92 -1.51
N LEU A 280 8.66 7.65 -2.57
CA LEU A 280 8.24 9.04 -2.77
C LEU A 280 6.75 9.13 -3.16
N TRP A 281 6.11 10.21 -2.74
CA TRP A 281 4.67 10.48 -2.95
C TRP A 281 4.31 10.88 -4.39
N GLY A 282 5.28 11.36 -5.17
CA GLY A 282 4.99 11.83 -6.52
C GLY A 282 6.11 12.60 -7.18
N TRP A 283 5.78 13.16 -8.35
CA TRP A 283 6.72 13.75 -9.31
C TRP A 283 7.64 14.81 -8.70
N ASN A 284 7.13 15.70 -7.84
CA ASN A 284 7.92 16.80 -7.30
C ASN A 284 9.08 16.31 -6.42
N ALA A 285 8.89 15.20 -5.70
CA ALA A 285 9.92 14.63 -4.84
C ALA A 285 11.13 14.07 -5.63
N TYR A 286 10.98 13.89 -6.96
CA TYR A 286 12.11 13.56 -7.83
C TYR A 286 13.11 14.72 -7.96
N PHE A 287 12.64 15.97 -7.90
CA PHE A 287 13.45 17.16 -8.15
C PHE A 287 13.79 17.96 -6.90
N TYR A 288 12.91 17.94 -5.90
CA TYR A 288 13.03 18.77 -4.71
C TYR A 288 12.80 17.97 -3.43
N SER A 289 13.65 18.19 -2.43
CA SER A 289 13.37 17.75 -1.07
C SER A 289 12.27 18.60 -0.44
N ALA A 290 11.70 18.15 0.68
CA ALA A 290 10.72 18.96 1.41
C ALA A 290 11.34 20.30 1.87
N LEU A 291 12.63 20.30 2.22
CA LEU A 291 13.37 21.50 2.59
C LEU A 291 13.57 22.47 1.42
N ASP A 292 13.82 21.95 0.21
CA ASP A 292 13.93 22.79 -0.99
C ASP A 292 12.60 23.48 -1.30
N VAL A 293 11.47 22.76 -1.16
CA VAL A 293 10.12 23.30 -1.37
C VAL A 293 9.74 24.32 -0.29
N ALA A 294 10.18 24.10 0.96
CA ALA A 294 9.89 24.98 2.09
C ALA A 294 10.75 26.26 2.10
N SER A 295 11.87 26.28 1.39
CA SER A 295 12.74 27.44 1.30
C SER A 295 12.11 28.50 0.39
N PRO A 296 11.99 29.78 0.82
CA PRO A 296 11.65 30.84 -0.10
C PRO A 296 12.77 30.94 -1.14
N GLY A 297 12.43 30.73 -2.41
CA GLY A 297 13.35 30.89 -3.54
C GLY A 297 13.93 32.29 -3.66
#